data_AF-A0A3A6JW29-F1
#
_entry.id   AF-A0A3A6JW29-F1
#
_cell.length_a   1.000
_cell.length_b   1.000
_cell.length_c   1.000
_cell.angle_alpha   90.00
_cell.angle_beta   90.00
_cell.angle_gamma   90.00
#
_symmetry.space_group_name_H-M   'P 1'
#
loop_
_entity.id
_entity.type
_entity.pdbx_description
1 polymer ?
#
loop_
_entity_poly.entity_id
_entity_poly.type
_entity_poly.pdbx_seq_one_letter_code
_entity_poly.pdbx_strand_id
1 'polypeptide(L)'
;MNKIPKYVVIIACILVMVVLLPLGYVRYKTRYEAEQISVLTSPDGDYELVIYSVGDPDFPFGAAHGRLVLKGKEKTVAYRSFEVANDGARFDESDLKTTWYIDRVEVVVSGSEQRDELVTMRFNGQTSSRRLTTRYRREDTDIEKDSEQDSAITEKASGDSRENAESSTDSSVDPDVNDQPENKEITVGYQAIFEKYSDATAGKFEVYYGASESSSRCILSESDTTVEYIVYDGKSENDKCGLYVRYRTEKGGDGTYDYGSAEIEDIYAYVFSSGEVISSGKTNWEDTGTDEFERATE
;
A
#
# COMPACT_ATOMS: atom_id res chain seq x y z
N MET A 1 -48.68 18.09 -34.24
CA MET A 1 -47.30 17.81 -33.76
C MET A 1 -47.32 17.72 -32.24
N ASN A 2 -47.38 16.49 -31.71
CA ASN A 2 -47.63 16.22 -30.30
C ASN A 2 -46.39 16.59 -29.48
N LYS A 3 -46.43 17.71 -28.75
CA LYS A 3 -45.33 18.14 -27.86
C LYS A 3 -45.27 17.31 -26.57
N ILE A 4 -46.34 16.59 -26.25
CA ILE A 4 -46.53 15.76 -25.05
C ILE A 4 -45.39 14.73 -24.84
N PRO A 5 -44.98 13.91 -25.84
CA PRO A 5 -43.87 12.97 -25.66
C PRO A 5 -42.52 13.66 -25.38
N LYS A 6 -42.28 14.86 -25.94
CA LYS A 6 -41.05 15.62 -25.64
C LYS A 6 -41.01 16.06 -24.17
N TYR A 7 -42.12 16.54 -23.62
CA TYR A 7 -42.16 16.97 -22.22
C TYR A 7 -42.04 15.79 -21.24
N VAL A 8 -42.62 14.63 -21.55
CA VAL A 8 -42.49 13.42 -20.72
C VAL A 8 -41.04 12.94 -20.65
N VAL A 9 -40.32 12.92 -21.79
CA VAL A 9 -38.90 12.55 -21.83
C VAL A 9 -38.06 13.55 -21.04
N ILE A 10 -38.31 14.85 -21.17
CA ILE A 10 -37.59 15.89 -20.42
C ILE A 10 -37.79 15.73 -18.90
N ILE A 11 -39.03 15.49 -18.45
CA ILE A 11 -39.33 15.29 -17.01
C ILE A 11 -38.63 14.03 -16.48
N ALA A 12 -38.64 12.93 -17.25
CA ALA A 12 -37.94 11.70 -16.87
C ALA A 12 -36.42 11.91 -16.77
N CYS A 13 -35.81 12.63 -17.72
CA CYS A 13 -34.39 12.97 -17.66
C CYS A 13 -34.05 13.85 -16.44
N ILE A 14 -34.90 14.82 -16.11
CA ILE A 14 -34.71 15.67 -14.92
C ILE A 14 -34.78 14.83 -13.64
N LEU A 15 -35.75 13.92 -13.52
CA LEU A 15 -35.87 13.03 -12.36
C LEU A 15 -34.64 12.14 -12.19
N VAL A 16 -34.11 11.57 -13.29
CA VAL A 16 -32.87 10.79 -13.26
C VAL A 16 -31.69 11.65 -12.80
N MET A 17 -31.54 12.87 -13.31
CA MET A 17 -30.50 13.81 -12.87
C MET A 17 -30.63 14.16 -11.38
N VAL A 18 -31.85 14.37 -10.88
CA VAL A 18 -32.11 14.68 -9.46
C VAL A 18 -31.70 13.53 -8.54
N VAL A 19 -31.70 12.28 -9.02
CA VAL A 19 -31.23 11.11 -8.25
C VAL A 19 -29.72 10.89 -8.41
N LEU A 20 -29.18 11.02 -9.63
CA LEU A 20 -27.76 10.76 -9.90
C LEU A 20 -26.84 11.86 -9.36
N LEU A 21 -27.25 13.13 -9.39
CA LEU A 21 -26.42 14.25 -8.91
C LEU A 21 -26.11 14.15 -7.40
N PRO A 22 -27.09 13.90 -6.50
CA PRO A 22 -26.79 13.69 -5.09
C PRO A 22 -25.94 12.45 -4.83
N LEU A 23 -26.18 11.34 -5.53
CA LEU A 23 -25.37 10.12 -5.39
C LEU A 23 -23.93 10.35 -5.83
N GLY A 24 -23.73 11.03 -6.96
CA GLY A 24 -22.42 11.44 -7.44
C GLY A 24 -21.72 12.41 -6.48
N TYR A 25 -22.46 13.36 -5.91
CA TYR A 25 -21.92 14.30 -4.93
C TYR A 25 -21.51 13.59 -3.62
N VAL A 26 -22.34 12.69 -3.10
CA VAL A 26 -22.01 11.89 -1.91
C VAL A 26 -20.79 11.03 -2.18
N ARG A 27 -20.75 10.31 -3.31
CA ARG A 27 -19.57 9.50 -3.68
C ARG A 27 -18.32 10.35 -3.86
N TYR A 28 -18.44 11.53 -4.46
CA TYR A 28 -17.32 12.47 -4.58
C TYR A 28 -16.78 12.85 -3.20
N LYS A 29 -17.69 13.26 -2.31
CA LYS A 29 -17.34 13.72 -0.96
C LYS A 29 -16.67 12.62 -0.14
N THR A 30 -17.21 11.41 -0.18
CA THR A 30 -16.70 10.30 0.64
C THR A 30 -15.42 9.68 0.10
N ARG A 31 -15.08 9.85 -1.19
CA ARG A 31 -13.94 9.15 -1.81
C ARG A 31 -12.82 10.07 -2.32
N TYR A 32 -13.12 11.27 -2.78
CA TYR A 32 -12.19 12.07 -3.58
C TYR A 32 -11.94 13.49 -3.07
N GLU A 33 -12.79 14.01 -2.17
CA GLU A 33 -12.60 15.38 -1.65
C GLU A 33 -11.26 15.49 -0.90
N ALA A 34 -10.35 16.30 -1.43
CA ALA A 34 -9.06 16.55 -0.80
C ALA A 34 -9.12 17.82 0.05
N GLU A 35 -9.19 17.66 1.36
CA GLU A 35 -9.18 18.74 2.34
C GLU A 35 -7.76 19.02 2.82
N GLN A 36 -7.29 20.26 2.71
CA GLN A 36 -5.94 20.63 3.15
C GLN A 36 -5.92 20.73 4.68
N ILE A 37 -5.14 19.86 5.33
CA ILE A 37 -4.97 19.86 6.79
C ILE A 37 -3.90 20.87 7.20
N SER A 38 -2.73 20.80 6.56
CA SER A 38 -1.55 21.54 7.01
C SER A 38 -0.64 21.95 5.86
N VAL A 39 0.11 23.04 6.09
CA VAL A 39 1.22 23.50 5.24
C VAL A 39 2.40 23.79 6.14
N LEU A 40 3.50 23.08 5.89
CA LEU A 40 4.74 23.22 6.65
C LEU A 40 5.83 23.70 5.72
N THR A 41 6.51 24.77 6.10
CA THR A 41 7.64 25.32 5.33
C THR A 41 8.96 24.82 5.88
N SER A 42 9.87 24.46 4.99
CA SER A 42 11.26 24.14 5.28
C SER A 42 11.99 25.30 5.98
N PRO A 43 13.02 25.03 6.82
CA PRO A 43 13.75 26.09 7.52
C PRO A 43 14.43 27.13 6.63
N ASP A 44 14.79 26.75 5.40
CA ASP A 44 15.39 27.65 4.40
C ASP A 44 14.33 28.38 3.54
N GLY A 45 13.07 27.94 3.59
CA GLY A 45 11.96 28.52 2.85
C GLY A 45 11.86 28.06 1.39
N ASP A 46 12.69 27.11 0.97
CA ASP A 46 12.78 26.69 -0.43
C ASP A 46 11.77 25.61 -0.80
N TYR A 47 11.27 24.90 0.22
CA TYR A 47 10.31 23.81 0.11
C TYR A 47 9.12 23.99 1.05
N GLU A 48 7.96 23.52 0.61
CA GLU A 48 6.73 23.42 1.39
C GLU A 48 6.19 21.98 1.33
N LEU A 49 5.83 21.42 2.48
CA LEU A 49 5.10 20.18 2.57
C LEU A 49 3.62 20.50 2.83
N VAL A 50 2.75 20.12 1.89
CA VAL A 50 1.31 20.26 2.04
C VAL A 50 0.69 18.89 2.33
N ILE A 51 -0.14 18.84 3.36
CA ILE A 51 -0.80 17.61 3.81
C ILE A 51 -2.30 17.74 3.55
N TYR A 52 -2.87 16.73 2.90
CA TYR A 52 -4.30 16.64 2.60
C TYR A 52 -4.91 15.40 3.26
N SER A 53 -6.12 15.54 3.81
CA SER A 53 -7.06 14.41 4.00
C SER A 53 -7.78 14.17 2.69
N VAL A 54 -8.01 12.92 2.33
CA VAL A 54 -8.71 12.53 1.10
C VAL A 54 -9.94 11.70 1.45
N GLY A 55 -11.12 12.22 1.14
CA GLY A 55 -12.39 11.54 1.38
C GLY A 55 -12.71 11.34 2.87
N ASP A 56 -13.63 10.42 3.12
CA ASP A 56 -13.93 9.89 4.45
C ASP A 56 -13.11 8.61 4.69
N PRO A 57 -12.85 8.26 5.96
CA PRO A 57 -12.29 6.95 6.30
C PRO A 57 -13.14 5.82 5.74
N ASP A 58 -12.50 4.70 5.41
CA ASP A 58 -13.21 3.56 4.86
C ASP A 58 -14.29 3.05 5.83
N PHE A 59 -15.49 2.81 5.31
CA PHE A 59 -16.62 2.37 6.14
C PHE A 59 -16.58 0.84 6.35
N PRO A 60 -16.88 0.31 7.55
CA PRO A 60 -17.36 1.02 8.74
C PRO A 60 -16.29 1.51 9.73
N PHE A 61 -15.09 0.90 9.72
CA PHE A 61 -14.00 1.19 10.67
C PHE A 61 -12.63 1.04 9.98
N GLY A 62 -12.48 1.64 8.81
CA GLY A 62 -11.29 1.51 7.97
C GLY A 62 -10.36 2.72 8.06
N ALA A 63 -9.27 2.65 7.30
CA ALA A 63 -8.23 3.67 7.34
C ALA A 63 -8.70 5.02 6.78
N ALA A 64 -8.16 6.10 7.33
CA ALA A 64 -8.27 7.42 6.78
C ALA A 64 -7.14 7.67 5.78
N HIS A 65 -7.49 8.21 4.61
CA HIS A 65 -6.56 8.39 3.49
C HIS A 65 -5.95 9.78 3.49
N GLY A 66 -4.62 9.84 3.45
CA GLY A 66 -3.85 11.07 3.45
C GLY A 66 -2.98 11.24 2.22
N ARG A 67 -2.59 12.47 1.94
CA ARG A 67 -1.68 12.81 0.85
C ARG A 67 -0.67 13.88 1.24
N LEU A 68 0.59 13.59 0.99
CA LEU A 68 1.73 14.49 1.11
C LEU A 68 2.12 15.02 -0.27
N VAL A 69 2.24 16.34 -0.37
CA VAL A 69 2.71 17.04 -1.57
C VAL A 69 3.89 17.91 -1.19
N LEU A 70 5.08 17.53 -1.66
CA LEU A 70 6.29 18.33 -1.48
C LEU A 70 6.41 19.30 -2.66
N LYS A 71 6.32 20.59 -2.39
CA LYS A 71 6.48 21.67 -3.36
C LYS A 71 7.85 22.31 -3.19
N GLY A 72 8.55 22.53 -4.29
CA GLY A 72 9.66 23.48 -4.35
C GLY A 72 9.17 24.82 -4.90
N LYS A 73 10.07 25.81 -4.99
CA LYS A 73 9.76 27.19 -5.43
C LYS A 73 8.88 27.33 -6.67
N GLU A 74 9.09 26.48 -7.68
CA GLU A 74 8.42 26.62 -8.98
C GLU A 74 7.51 25.43 -9.35
N LYS A 75 7.69 24.28 -8.71
CA LYS A 75 6.97 23.05 -9.07
C LYS A 75 6.82 22.10 -7.90
N THR A 76 5.83 21.22 -8.00
CA THR A 76 5.75 20.01 -7.17
C THR A 76 6.96 19.12 -7.44
N VAL A 77 7.64 18.73 -6.37
CA VAL A 77 8.85 17.90 -6.38
C VAL A 77 8.48 16.43 -6.25
N ALA A 78 7.60 16.13 -5.29
CA ALA A 78 7.19 14.76 -5.01
C ALA A 78 5.76 14.72 -4.46
N TYR A 79 5.15 13.56 -4.65
CA TYR A 79 3.82 13.20 -4.20
C TYR A 79 3.90 11.87 -3.46
N ARG A 80 3.14 11.72 -2.37
CA ARG A 80 2.96 10.42 -1.73
C ARG A 80 1.62 10.34 -1.00
N SER A 81 0.86 9.28 -1.21
CA SER A 81 -0.28 8.92 -0.36
C SER A 81 0.20 8.20 0.90
N PHE A 82 -0.62 8.24 1.95
CA PHE A 82 -0.43 7.49 3.19
C PHE A 82 -1.79 7.16 3.82
N GLU A 83 -1.80 6.28 4.80
CA GLU A 83 -3.01 5.84 5.49
C GLU A 83 -2.83 5.93 7.02
N VAL A 84 -3.91 6.23 7.72
CA VAL A 84 -3.97 6.28 9.19
C VAL A 84 -5.13 5.42 9.68
N ALA A 85 -4.84 4.33 10.38
CA ALA A 85 -5.82 3.48 11.05
C ALA A 85 -6.09 3.99 12.47
N ASN A 86 -7.22 4.70 12.60
CA ASN A 86 -7.73 5.31 13.81
C ASN A 86 -9.20 4.88 14.07
N ASP A 87 -9.54 3.59 13.90
CA ASP A 87 -10.89 3.04 14.16
C ASP A 87 -12.00 3.80 13.40
N GLY A 88 -11.78 4.02 12.10
CA GLY A 88 -12.70 4.78 11.24
C GLY A 88 -12.75 6.29 11.51
N ALA A 89 -11.88 6.83 12.38
CA ALA A 89 -11.78 8.27 12.58
C ALA A 89 -10.89 8.94 11.52
N ARG A 90 -11.22 10.19 11.18
CA ARG A 90 -10.33 11.04 10.38
C ARG A 90 -9.06 11.35 11.17
N PHE A 91 -7.92 11.41 10.49
CA PHE A 91 -6.66 11.82 11.09
C PHE A 91 -6.53 13.35 11.14
N ASP A 92 -5.67 13.84 12.01
CA ASP A 92 -5.33 15.26 12.12
C ASP A 92 -3.81 15.49 12.23
N GLU A 93 -3.38 16.74 12.49
CA GLU A 93 -1.96 17.07 12.61
C GLU A 93 -1.25 16.34 13.75
N SER A 94 -1.96 15.90 14.79
CA SER A 94 -1.37 15.21 15.95
C SER A 94 -0.93 13.78 15.64
N ASP A 95 -1.55 13.16 14.64
CA ASP A 95 -1.19 11.85 14.07
C ASP A 95 0.09 11.95 13.23
N LEU A 96 0.56 13.17 12.92
CA LEU A 96 1.70 13.41 12.04
C LEU A 96 2.85 14.09 12.77
N LYS A 97 4.08 13.66 12.48
CA LYS A 97 5.28 14.33 12.97
C LYS A 97 6.27 14.57 11.83
N THR A 98 6.40 15.84 11.45
CA THR A 98 7.30 16.27 10.38
C THR A 98 8.66 16.69 10.92
N THR A 99 9.73 16.24 10.27
CA THR A 99 11.12 16.62 10.54
C THR A 99 11.83 16.97 9.23
N TRP A 100 12.43 18.16 9.17
CA TRP A 100 13.17 18.64 8.01
C TRP A 100 14.66 18.32 8.12
N TYR A 101 15.24 17.89 7.01
CA TYR A 101 16.68 17.71 6.83
C TYR A 101 17.14 18.51 5.61
N ILE A 102 18.46 18.55 5.41
CA ILE A 102 19.07 19.32 4.34
C ILE A 102 18.74 18.82 2.93
N ASP A 103 18.38 17.55 2.79
CA ASP A 103 18.14 16.89 1.49
C ASP A 103 16.74 16.28 1.36
N ARG A 104 15.95 16.30 2.43
CA ARG A 104 14.66 15.59 2.51
C ARG A 104 13.78 16.11 3.65
N VAL A 105 12.52 15.71 3.60
CA VAL A 105 11.58 15.78 4.72
C VAL A 105 11.16 14.37 5.11
N GLU A 106 11.05 14.12 6.40
CA GLU A 106 10.53 12.89 6.97
C GLU A 106 9.24 13.18 7.73
N VAL A 107 8.23 12.35 7.54
CA VAL A 107 6.93 12.43 8.20
C VAL A 107 6.68 11.09 8.87
N VAL A 108 6.57 11.10 10.19
CA VAL A 108 6.09 9.94 10.94
C VAL A 108 4.57 10.01 11.01
N VAL A 109 3.91 8.98 10.50
CA VAL A 109 2.46 8.79 10.52
C VAL A 109 2.13 7.81 11.63
N SER A 110 1.28 8.22 12.56
CA SER A 110 0.87 7.43 13.73
C SER A 110 -0.63 7.21 13.71
N GLY A 111 -1.08 5.99 13.94
CA GLY A 111 -2.48 5.69 14.20
C GLY A 111 -2.64 4.75 15.38
N SER A 112 -3.83 4.67 15.96
CA SER A 112 -4.08 3.84 17.15
C SER A 112 -4.02 2.35 16.87
N GLU A 113 -4.27 1.96 15.63
CA GLU A 113 -4.37 0.57 15.20
C GLU A 113 -3.22 0.14 14.29
N GLN A 114 -2.21 1.01 14.12
CA GLN A 114 -1.03 0.74 13.34
C GLN A 114 0.25 1.06 14.10
N ARG A 115 1.34 0.42 13.69
CA ARG A 115 2.67 0.94 14.01
C ARG A 115 2.94 2.20 13.18
N ASP A 116 3.83 3.02 13.69
CA ASP A 116 4.20 4.25 13.02
C ASP A 116 4.82 3.95 11.65
N GLU A 117 4.49 4.75 10.66
CA GLU A 117 5.10 4.71 9.33
C GLU A 117 6.01 5.93 9.16
N LEU A 118 7.27 5.71 8.78
CA LEU A 118 8.18 6.78 8.41
C LEU A 118 8.12 6.98 6.89
N VAL A 119 7.53 8.09 6.45
CA VAL A 119 7.52 8.51 5.05
C VAL A 119 8.65 9.50 4.82
N THR A 120 9.54 9.19 3.87
CA THR A 120 10.68 10.04 3.49
C THR A 120 10.45 10.60 2.10
N MET A 121 10.52 11.92 1.94
CA MET A 121 10.43 12.61 0.65
C MET A 121 11.68 13.45 0.42
N ARG A 122 12.50 13.04 -0.54
CA ARG A 122 13.76 13.72 -0.91
C ARG A 122 13.48 14.85 -1.89
N PHE A 123 14.31 15.89 -1.82
CA PHE A 123 14.17 17.09 -2.68
C PHE A 123 14.49 16.83 -4.16
N ASN A 124 15.08 15.68 -4.47
CA ASN A 124 15.27 15.19 -5.83
C ASN A 124 14.04 14.48 -6.42
N GLY A 125 12.94 14.39 -5.67
CA GLY A 125 11.69 13.75 -6.10
C GLY A 125 11.53 12.29 -5.66
N GLN A 126 12.59 11.65 -5.13
CA GLN A 126 12.49 10.28 -4.63
C GLN A 126 11.69 10.25 -3.34
N THR A 127 10.87 9.20 -3.17
CA THR A 127 10.16 8.95 -1.93
C THR A 127 10.36 7.51 -1.50
N SER A 128 10.40 7.26 -0.20
CA SER A 128 10.35 5.92 0.39
C SER A 128 9.47 5.95 1.63
N SER A 129 8.98 4.79 2.06
CA SER A 129 8.41 4.65 3.40
C SER A 129 8.85 3.34 4.00
N ARG A 130 8.90 3.30 5.32
CA ARG A 130 9.08 2.06 6.07
C ARG A 130 8.25 2.10 7.33
N ARG A 131 7.81 0.92 7.74
CA ARG A 131 7.18 0.73 9.04
C ARG A 131 8.23 0.82 10.15
N LEU A 132 7.87 1.47 11.25
CA LEU A 132 8.69 1.52 12.46
C LEU A 132 8.20 0.48 13.47
N THR A 133 9.04 0.17 14.45
CA THR A 133 8.68 -0.67 15.60
C THR A 133 7.98 0.11 16.72
N THR A 134 7.70 1.39 16.49
CA THR A 134 7.05 2.27 17.47
C THR A 134 5.55 2.40 17.19
N ARG A 135 4.77 2.75 18.21
CA ARG A 135 3.37 3.19 18.09
C ARG A 135 3.22 4.54 18.79
N TYR A 136 2.64 5.53 18.10
CA TYR A 136 2.55 6.91 18.59
C TYR A 136 3.90 7.48 19.06
N ARG A 137 4.96 7.16 18.33
CA ARG A 137 6.35 7.60 18.57
C ARG A 137 6.90 7.11 19.92
N ARG A 138 6.39 5.99 20.42
CA ARG A 138 6.88 5.28 21.61
C ARG A 138 7.19 3.83 21.25
N GLU A 139 8.14 3.22 21.95
CA GLU A 139 8.43 1.79 21.78
C GLU A 139 7.16 0.97 21.99
N ASP A 140 6.87 0.07 21.04
CA ASP A 140 5.70 -0.81 21.12
C ASP A 140 6.02 -1.91 22.14
N THR A 141 5.36 -1.88 23.30
CA THR A 141 5.59 -2.85 24.38
C THR A 141 4.92 -4.20 24.12
N ASP A 142 4.15 -4.33 23.04
CA ASP A 142 3.47 -5.58 22.66
C ASP A 142 4.44 -6.61 22.02
N ILE A 143 5.74 -6.32 21.94
CA ILE A 143 6.79 -7.14 21.31
C ILE A 143 7.07 -8.46 22.06
N GLU A 144 6.65 -8.63 23.32
CA GLU A 144 7.10 -9.73 24.18
C GLU A 144 6.35 -11.07 24.08
N LYS A 145 5.43 -11.30 23.12
CA LYS A 145 4.67 -12.58 23.12
C LYS A 145 5.12 -13.72 22.20
N ASP A 146 5.94 -13.49 21.18
CA ASP A 146 6.25 -14.57 20.21
C ASP A 146 7.75 -14.85 19.99
N SER A 147 8.66 -14.25 20.76
CA SER A 147 10.12 -14.44 20.57
C SER A 147 10.77 -15.57 21.38
N GLU A 148 10.03 -16.33 22.20
CA GLU A 148 10.63 -17.39 23.05
C GLU A 148 10.75 -18.78 22.41
N GLN A 149 10.44 -18.99 21.13
CA GLN A 149 10.40 -20.36 20.58
C GLN A 149 11.47 -20.74 19.55
N ASP A 150 12.49 -19.91 19.30
CA ASP A 150 13.53 -20.26 18.29
C ASP A 150 15.00 -20.14 18.77
N SER A 151 15.24 -20.02 20.09
CA SER A 151 16.61 -20.01 20.66
C SER A 151 17.13 -21.37 21.11
N ALA A 152 16.60 -22.48 20.58
CA ALA A 152 17.18 -23.80 20.79
C ALA A 152 17.32 -24.53 19.45
N ILE A 153 18.54 -24.96 19.13
CA ILE A 153 19.04 -25.63 17.89
C ILE A 153 19.85 -24.60 17.04
N THR A 154 21.19 -24.52 17.03
CA THR A 154 22.26 -25.50 17.29
C THR A 154 23.59 -24.76 17.53
N GLU A 155 24.08 -24.74 18.77
CA GLU A 155 25.54 -24.76 18.99
C GLU A 155 25.99 -26.22 18.94
N LYS A 156 26.75 -26.59 17.89
CA LYS A 156 27.89 -27.52 17.87
C LYS A 156 28.11 -28.08 16.46
N ALA A 157 29.16 -27.61 15.78
CA ALA A 157 30.31 -28.43 15.40
C ALA A 157 31.31 -27.59 14.61
N SER A 158 32.51 -27.46 15.18
CA SER A 158 33.74 -27.00 14.52
C SER A 158 34.27 -28.08 13.56
N GLY A 159 34.83 -27.69 12.40
CA GLY A 159 35.63 -28.60 11.58
C GLY A 159 35.91 -28.16 10.12
N ASP A 160 36.89 -27.28 9.94
CA ASP A 160 38.00 -27.28 8.96
C ASP A 160 37.83 -27.51 7.42
N SER A 161 38.62 -26.70 6.68
CA SER A 161 39.29 -26.92 5.37
C SER A 161 38.60 -26.65 4.01
N ARG A 162 39.02 -25.51 3.43
CA ARG A 162 39.67 -25.26 2.11
C ARG A 162 38.95 -25.48 0.75
N GLU A 163 39.03 -24.38 -0.02
CA GLU A 163 39.30 -24.20 -1.46
C GLU A 163 38.19 -24.29 -2.53
N ASN A 164 37.93 -23.10 -3.09
CA ASN A 164 37.96 -22.76 -4.53
C ASN A 164 36.68 -22.99 -5.36
N ALA A 165 36.03 -21.89 -5.79
CA ALA A 165 35.93 -21.49 -7.20
C ALA A 165 35.01 -20.26 -7.35
N GLU A 166 35.41 -19.40 -8.27
CA GLU A 166 34.82 -18.12 -8.66
C GLU A 166 33.38 -18.24 -9.18
N SER A 167 32.52 -17.30 -8.78
CA SER A 167 31.48 -16.75 -9.65
C SER A 167 31.09 -15.37 -9.13
N SER A 168 31.70 -14.36 -9.72
CA SER A 168 31.34 -12.95 -9.55
C SER A 168 29.99 -12.68 -10.19
N THR A 169 28.93 -12.64 -9.38
CA THR A 169 27.71 -11.88 -9.65
C THR A 169 27.59 -10.82 -8.58
N ASP A 170 27.90 -9.59 -9.00
CA ASP A 170 27.69 -8.35 -8.27
C ASP A 170 26.19 -8.11 -8.13
N SER A 171 25.60 -8.72 -7.09
CA SER A 171 24.28 -8.35 -6.59
C SER A 171 24.51 -7.40 -5.43
N SER A 172 24.74 -6.14 -5.74
CA SER A 172 24.67 -5.04 -4.78
C SER A 172 23.21 -4.88 -4.34
N VAL A 173 22.78 -5.76 -3.43
CA VAL A 173 21.57 -5.62 -2.63
C VAL A 173 21.94 -4.70 -1.48
N ASP A 174 21.34 -3.51 -1.46
CA ASP A 174 21.35 -2.62 -0.31
C ASP A 174 20.67 -3.36 0.86
N PRO A 175 21.34 -3.61 2.00
CA PRO A 175 20.85 -4.57 3.00
C PRO A 175 19.81 -3.99 3.97
N ASP A 176 19.30 -2.78 3.74
CA ASP A 176 18.37 -2.12 4.67
C ASP A 176 16.89 -2.46 4.39
N VAL A 177 16.59 -3.74 4.17
CA VAL A 177 15.21 -4.25 4.04
C VAL A 177 14.78 -4.86 5.37
N ASN A 178 14.04 -4.05 6.14
CA ASN A 178 12.91 -4.50 6.96
C ASN A 178 13.26 -5.50 8.08
N ASP A 179 13.81 -5.00 9.20
CA ASP A 179 14.16 -5.75 10.43
C ASP A 179 12.93 -6.25 11.25
N GLN A 180 11.99 -6.93 10.60
CA GLN A 180 10.94 -7.71 11.28
C GLN A 180 10.74 -9.08 10.62
N PRO A 181 10.77 -10.18 11.39
CA PRO A 181 10.72 -11.54 10.85
C PRO A 181 9.41 -11.86 10.10
N GLU A 182 8.27 -11.38 10.60
CA GLU A 182 6.95 -11.56 9.97
C GLU A 182 6.84 -10.79 8.65
N ASN A 183 7.34 -9.54 8.63
CA ASN A 183 7.39 -8.77 7.39
C ASN A 183 8.33 -9.41 6.36
N LYS A 184 9.35 -10.15 6.80
CA LYS A 184 10.29 -10.83 5.90
C LYS A 184 9.59 -11.93 5.12
N GLU A 185 8.78 -12.78 5.76
CA GLU A 185 8.02 -13.83 5.05
C GLU A 185 7.02 -13.22 4.05
N ILE A 186 6.34 -12.13 4.44
CA ILE A 186 5.42 -11.39 3.55
C ILE A 186 6.19 -10.77 2.37
N THR A 187 7.35 -10.15 2.62
CA THR A 187 8.20 -9.54 1.58
C THR A 187 8.66 -10.58 0.56
N VAL A 188 9.03 -11.77 1.02
CA VAL A 188 9.47 -12.85 0.12
C VAL A 188 8.31 -13.32 -0.77
N GLY A 189 7.08 -13.40 -0.24
CA GLY A 189 5.90 -13.69 -1.06
C GLY A 189 5.64 -12.62 -2.12
N TYR A 190 5.72 -11.34 -1.75
CA TYR A 190 5.67 -10.23 -2.71
C TYR A 190 6.73 -10.35 -3.80
N GLN A 191 7.96 -10.66 -3.41
CA GLN A 191 9.09 -10.80 -4.34
C GLN A 191 8.86 -11.96 -5.32
N ALA A 192 8.43 -13.12 -4.82
CA ALA A 192 8.16 -14.28 -5.65
C ALA A 192 7.06 -14.02 -6.69
N ILE A 193 6.00 -13.30 -6.30
CA ILE A 193 4.92 -12.91 -7.22
C ILE A 193 5.44 -11.86 -8.21
N PHE A 194 6.19 -10.86 -7.75
CA PHE A 194 6.77 -9.82 -8.60
C PHE A 194 7.69 -10.43 -9.67
N GLU A 195 8.61 -11.31 -9.30
CA GLU A 195 9.51 -11.98 -10.25
C GLU A 195 8.77 -12.82 -11.29
N LYS A 196 7.61 -13.37 -10.94
CA LYS A 196 6.80 -14.22 -11.83
C LYS A 196 5.85 -13.44 -12.74
N TYR A 197 5.30 -12.32 -12.26
CA TYR A 197 4.19 -11.61 -12.91
C TYR A 197 4.45 -10.13 -13.22
N SER A 198 5.61 -9.58 -12.86
CA SER A 198 5.97 -8.21 -13.27
C SER A 198 6.26 -8.14 -14.77
N ASP A 199 5.85 -7.03 -15.38
CA ASP A 199 6.10 -6.75 -16.79
C ASP A 199 7.37 -5.90 -16.97
N ALA A 200 7.82 -5.74 -18.21
CA ALA A 200 8.98 -4.89 -18.55
C ALA A 200 8.79 -3.39 -18.19
N THR A 201 7.56 -2.97 -17.88
CA THR A 201 7.22 -1.62 -17.40
C THR A 201 7.26 -1.49 -15.89
N ALA A 202 7.44 -2.60 -15.16
CA ALA A 202 7.58 -2.59 -13.71
C ALA A 202 8.81 -1.79 -13.30
N GLY A 203 8.66 -0.99 -12.24
CA GLY A 203 9.77 -0.34 -11.57
C GLY A 203 10.69 -1.35 -10.87
N LYS A 204 11.59 -0.86 -10.03
CA LYS A 204 12.31 -1.75 -9.10
C LYS A 204 11.31 -2.38 -8.14
N PHE A 205 11.57 -3.62 -7.72
CA PHE A 205 10.80 -4.25 -6.65
C PHE A 205 10.81 -3.35 -5.40
N GLU A 206 9.63 -2.89 -5.00
CA GLU A 206 9.43 -2.09 -3.81
C GLU A 206 8.08 -2.49 -3.21
N VAL A 207 8.07 -2.81 -1.91
CA VAL A 207 6.85 -3.07 -1.16
C VAL A 207 6.53 -1.83 -0.35
N TYR A 208 5.37 -1.25 -0.63
CA TYR A 208 4.80 -0.18 0.17
C TYR A 208 4.00 -0.81 1.32
N TYR A 209 4.25 -0.41 2.55
CA TYR A 209 3.49 -0.86 3.71
C TYR A 209 2.57 0.27 4.17
N GLY A 210 1.25 0.04 4.13
CA GLY A 210 0.27 0.99 4.69
C GLY A 210 0.02 0.76 6.18
N ALA A 211 -1.14 1.24 6.65
CA ALA A 211 -1.57 1.19 8.05
C ALA A 211 -1.57 -0.23 8.66
N SER A 212 -2.05 -1.23 7.90
CA SER A 212 -2.05 -2.64 8.28
C SER A 212 -1.14 -3.46 7.38
N GLU A 213 -0.79 -4.68 7.79
CA GLU A 213 -0.13 -5.64 6.89
C GLU A 213 -0.98 -5.92 5.65
N SER A 214 -2.31 -5.98 5.82
CA SER A 214 -3.26 -6.14 4.73
C SER A 214 -3.41 -4.92 3.81
N SER A 215 -2.77 -3.80 4.15
CA SER A 215 -2.69 -2.60 3.30
C SER A 215 -1.33 -2.48 2.62
N SER A 216 -0.42 -3.43 2.84
CA SER A 216 0.83 -3.49 2.09
C SER A 216 0.54 -3.78 0.62
N ARG A 217 1.38 -3.26 -0.28
CA ARG A 217 1.20 -3.36 -1.71
C ARG A 217 2.51 -3.33 -2.46
N CYS A 218 2.57 -4.02 -3.60
CA CYS A 218 3.69 -3.96 -4.52
C CYS A 218 3.16 -3.71 -5.94
N ILE A 219 3.74 -2.74 -6.66
CA ILE A 219 3.34 -2.43 -8.03
C ILE A 219 3.95 -3.47 -8.97
N LEU A 220 3.11 -4.17 -9.75
CA LEU A 220 3.54 -5.14 -10.75
C LEU A 220 3.77 -4.51 -12.12
N SER A 221 2.94 -3.53 -12.50
CA SER A 221 3.09 -2.80 -13.75
C SER A 221 2.40 -1.44 -13.65
N GLU A 222 2.96 -0.44 -14.32
CA GLU A 222 2.38 0.89 -14.40
C GLU A 222 2.51 1.44 -15.81
N SER A 223 1.41 1.95 -16.36
CA SER A 223 1.35 2.65 -17.64
C SER A 223 0.80 4.07 -17.45
N ASP A 224 0.63 4.80 -18.55
CA ASP A 224 0.00 6.13 -18.52
C ASP A 224 -1.49 6.06 -18.13
N THR A 225 -2.14 4.91 -18.35
CA THR A 225 -3.60 4.74 -18.21
C THR A 225 -4.03 3.72 -17.17
N THR A 226 -3.12 2.84 -16.72
CA THR A 226 -3.45 1.74 -15.81
C THR A 226 -2.33 1.49 -14.84
N VAL A 227 -2.68 0.95 -13.67
CA VAL A 227 -1.73 0.41 -12.71
C VAL A 227 -2.23 -0.95 -12.23
N GLU A 228 -1.29 -1.88 -12.11
CA GLU A 228 -1.53 -3.19 -11.53
C GLU A 228 -0.63 -3.37 -10.32
N TYR A 229 -1.21 -3.83 -9.23
CA TYR A 229 -0.52 -3.98 -7.96
C TYR A 229 -1.07 -5.18 -7.22
N ILE A 230 -0.25 -5.76 -6.35
CA ILE A 230 -0.62 -6.86 -5.47
C ILE A 230 -0.73 -6.36 -4.04
N VAL A 231 -1.70 -6.86 -3.28
CA VAL A 231 -1.97 -6.52 -1.88
C VAL A 231 -1.99 -7.80 -1.07
N TYR A 232 -1.37 -7.82 0.11
CA TYR A 232 -1.38 -8.96 1.00
C TYR A 232 -2.74 -9.02 1.71
N ASP A 233 -3.35 -10.19 1.77
CA ASP A 233 -4.69 -10.38 2.34
C ASP A 233 -4.68 -11.27 3.59
N GLY A 234 -3.49 -11.64 4.08
CA GLY A 234 -3.32 -12.44 5.28
C GLY A 234 -2.85 -13.86 5.00
N LYS A 235 -2.91 -14.71 6.03
CA LYS A 235 -2.56 -16.13 5.93
C LYS A 235 -3.77 -16.96 5.50
N SER A 236 -3.52 -18.08 4.84
CA SER A 236 -4.53 -19.10 4.57
C SER A 236 -5.06 -19.72 5.86
N GLU A 237 -6.24 -20.36 5.82
CA GLU A 237 -6.89 -20.95 7.00
C GLU A 237 -6.00 -21.99 7.70
N ASN A 238 -5.20 -22.71 6.92
CA ASN A 238 -4.25 -23.69 7.43
C ASN A 238 -2.87 -23.10 7.85
N ASP A 239 -2.69 -21.77 7.82
CA ASP A 239 -1.47 -21.02 8.11
C ASP A 239 -0.23 -21.35 7.27
N LYS A 240 -0.38 -22.12 6.18
CA LYS A 240 0.74 -22.57 5.33
C LYS A 240 1.06 -21.64 4.18
N CYS A 241 0.14 -20.74 3.83
CA CYS A 241 0.30 -19.82 2.71
C CYS A 241 0.04 -18.37 3.11
N GLY A 242 0.74 -17.45 2.44
CA GLY A 242 0.36 -16.04 2.40
C GLY A 242 -0.53 -15.80 1.19
N LEU A 243 -1.66 -15.11 1.39
CA LEU A 243 -2.62 -14.75 0.35
C LEU A 243 -2.33 -13.35 -0.18
N TYR A 244 -2.35 -13.19 -1.50
CA TYR A 244 -2.09 -11.91 -2.17
C TYR A 244 -3.10 -11.68 -3.28
N VAL A 245 -3.73 -10.52 -3.32
CA VAL A 245 -4.72 -10.17 -4.33
C VAL A 245 -4.08 -9.26 -5.36
N ARG A 246 -4.18 -9.62 -6.64
CA ARG A 246 -3.79 -8.75 -7.75
C ARG A 246 -4.97 -7.89 -8.16
N TYR A 247 -4.73 -6.60 -8.14
CA TYR A 247 -5.68 -5.59 -8.54
C TYR A 247 -5.21 -4.87 -9.79
N ARG A 248 -6.19 -4.40 -10.56
CA ARG A 248 -6.00 -3.46 -11.66
C ARG A 248 -6.95 -2.29 -11.54
N THR A 249 -6.45 -1.09 -11.77
CA THR A 249 -7.27 0.12 -11.79
C THR A 249 -6.81 1.09 -12.88
N GLU A 250 -7.74 1.92 -13.36
CA GLU A 250 -7.47 2.95 -14.35
C GLU A 250 -6.91 4.22 -13.67
N LYS A 251 -6.02 4.90 -14.39
CA LYS A 251 -5.46 6.19 -13.98
C LYS A 251 -6.30 7.33 -14.56
N GLY A 252 -6.63 8.29 -13.70
CA GLY A 252 -7.16 9.58 -14.10
C GLY A 252 -6.14 10.38 -14.92
N GLY A 253 -6.61 11.40 -15.65
CA GLY A 253 -5.77 12.23 -16.52
C GLY A 253 -4.67 13.04 -15.81
N ASP A 254 -4.69 13.08 -14.47
CA ASP A 254 -3.66 13.66 -13.60
C ASP A 254 -2.69 12.60 -13.04
N GLY A 255 -2.82 11.33 -13.44
CA GLY A 255 -2.02 10.20 -12.99
C GLY A 255 -2.49 9.58 -11.67
N THR A 256 -3.58 10.08 -11.06
CA THR A 256 -4.15 9.52 -9.83
C THR A 256 -4.95 8.26 -10.14
N TYR A 257 -5.02 7.33 -9.19
CA TYR A 257 -5.84 6.12 -9.31
C TYR A 257 -6.46 5.77 -7.96
N ASP A 258 -7.63 5.13 -8.00
CA ASP A 258 -8.42 4.77 -6.83
C ASP A 258 -8.31 3.27 -6.56
N TYR A 259 -7.84 2.93 -5.37
CA TYR A 259 -7.74 1.55 -4.90
C TYR A 259 -9.13 0.93 -4.67
N GLY A 260 -10.13 1.73 -4.28
CA GLY A 260 -11.49 1.27 -3.98
C GLY A 260 -12.35 0.99 -5.22
N SER A 261 -11.86 1.31 -6.41
CA SER A 261 -12.50 0.96 -7.70
C SER A 261 -11.72 -0.09 -8.46
N ALA A 262 -10.70 -0.69 -7.85
CA ALA A 262 -9.87 -1.67 -8.54
C ALA A 262 -10.59 -3.00 -8.74
N GLU A 263 -10.34 -3.62 -9.89
CA GLU A 263 -10.86 -4.93 -10.25
C GLU A 263 -9.85 -6.00 -9.83
N ILE A 264 -10.35 -7.15 -9.35
CA ILE A 264 -9.50 -8.29 -9.00
C ILE A 264 -9.15 -9.03 -10.30
N GLU A 265 -7.87 -9.09 -10.60
CA GLU A 265 -7.35 -9.85 -11.75
C GLU A 265 -7.02 -11.29 -11.36
N ASP A 266 -6.53 -11.50 -10.13
CA ASP A 266 -6.25 -12.84 -9.58
C ASP A 266 -6.08 -12.78 -8.06
N ILE A 267 -6.10 -13.95 -7.41
CA ILE A 267 -5.65 -14.16 -6.03
C ILE A 267 -4.56 -15.23 -6.05
N TYR A 268 -3.45 -14.96 -5.38
CA TYR A 268 -2.29 -15.84 -5.30
C TYR A 268 -2.12 -16.41 -3.89
N ALA A 269 -1.70 -17.66 -3.80
CA ALA A 269 -1.20 -18.28 -2.58
C ALA A 269 0.30 -18.48 -2.72
N TYR A 270 1.07 -17.89 -1.82
CA TYR A 270 2.50 -18.15 -1.67
C TYR A 270 2.71 -19.17 -0.56
N VAL A 271 3.24 -20.35 -0.88
CA VAL A 271 3.47 -21.44 0.06
C VAL A 271 4.77 -21.18 0.84
N PHE A 272 4.69 -20.97 2.16
CA PHE A 272 5.85 -20.57 2.97
C PHE A 272 6.99 -21.59 2.95
N SER A 273 6.67 -22.89 2.87
CA SER A 273 7.66 -23.97 2.95
C SER A 273 8.40 -24.23 1.63
N SER A 274 7.74 -24.05 0.48
CA SER A 274 8.31 -24.34 -0.84
C SER A 274 8.72 -23.09 -1.63
N GLY A 275 8.20 -21.91 -1.26
CA GLY A 275 8.35 -20.68 -2.03
C GLY A 275 7.52 -20.65 -3.31
N GLU A 276 6.56 -21.58 -3.47
CA GLU A 276 5.74 -21.68 -4.66
C GLU A 276 4.60 -20.65 -4.67
N VAL A 277 4.35 -20.06 -5.85
CA VAL A 277 3.23 -19.13 -6.08
C VAL A 277 2.17 -19.82 -6.93
N ILE A 278 0.99 -20.02 -6.34
CA ILE A 278 -0.17 -20.68 -6.94
C ILE A 278 -1.22 -19.64 -7.29
N SER A 279 -1.68 -19.62 -8.54
CA SER A 279 -2.80 -18.78 -9.00
C SER A 279 -4.13 -19.47 -8.68
N SER A 280 -5.04 -18.71 -8.08
CA SER A 280 -6.41 -19.15 -7.83
C SER A 280 -7.28 -19.08 -9.08
N GLY A 281 -6.94 -18.21 -10.04
CA GLY A 281 -7.78 -17.89 -11.19
C GLY A 281 -9.04 -17.09 -10.83
N LYS A 282 -9.14 -16.59 -9.59
CA LYS A 282 -10.30 -15.86 -9.09
C LYS A 282 -10.25 -14.40 -9.54
N THR A 283 -11.31 -13.96 -10.20
CA THR A 283 -11.52 -12.54 -10.56
C THR A 283 -12.52 -11.86 -9.63
N ASN A 284 -13.04 -12.60 -8.65
CA ASN A 284 -13.93 -12.13 -7.60
C ASN A 284 -13.75 -12.98 -6.33
N TRP A 285 -14.07 -12.41 -5.17
CA TRP A 285 -13.96 -13.09 -3.88
C TRP A 285 -14.82 -14.36 -3.79
N GLU A 286 -16.00 -14.33 -4.43
CA GLU A 286 -16.97 -15.43 -4.44
C GLU A 286 -16.63 -16.54 -5.46
N ASP A 287 -15.61 -16.33 -6.31
CA ASP A 287 -15.23 -17.33 -7.31
C ASP A 287 -14.61 -18.56 -6.62
N THR A 288 -14.87 -19.75 -7.17
CA THR A 288 -14.19 -20.98 -6.75
C THR A 288 -12.77 -20.96 -7.30
N GLY A 289 -11.78 -21.21 -6.44
CA GLY A 289 -10.37 -21.26 -6.86
C GLY A 289 -10.07 -22.53 -7.66
N THR A 290 -8.86 -22.64 -8.19
CA THR A 290 -8.38 -23.90 -8.75
C THR A 290 -8.27 -24.98 -7.66
N ASP A 291 -8.44 -26.25 -8.03
CA ASP A 291 -8.23 -27.41 -7.12
C ASP A 291 -6.83 -27.41 -6.45
N GLU A 292 -5.85 -26.80 -7.12
CA GLU A 292 -4.48 -26.65 -6.60
C GLU A 292 -4.40 -25.56 -5.52
N PHE A 293 -5.05 -24.42 -5.75
CA PHE A 293 -5.15 -23.34 -4.80
C PHE A 293 -5.90 -23.78 -3.53
N GLU A 294 -7.10 -24.38 -3.67
CA GLU A 294 -7.90 -24.82 -2.51
C GLU A 294 -7.13 -25.83 -1.64
N ARG A 295 -6.45 -26.80 -2.26
CA ARG A 295 -5.64 -27.80 -1.53
C ARG A 295 -4.46 -27.18 -0.78
N ALA A 296 -3.94 -26.06 -1.26
CA ALA A 296 -2.83 -25.36 -0.61
C ALA A 296 -3.30 -24.49 0.55
N THR A 297 -4.52 -23.93 0.48
CA THR A 297 -5.01 -22.93 1.43
C THR A 297 -5.94 -23.47 2.52
N GLU A 298 -6.60 -24.61 2.28
CA GLU A 298 -7.52 -25.28 3.23
C GLU A 298 -6.85 -26.41 4.06
#